data_AF-A0A7W1JQA5-F1
#
_entry.id   AF-A0A7W1JQA5-F1
#
_cell.length_a   1.000
_cell.length_b   1.000
_cell.length_c   1.000
_cell.angle_alpha   90.00
_cell.angle_beta   90.00
_cell.angle_gamma   90.00
#
_symmetry.space_group_name_H-M   'P 1'
#
loop_
_entity.id
_entity.type
_entity.pdbx_description
1 polymer ?
#
loop_
_entity_poly.entity_id
_entity_poly.type
_entity_poly.pdbx_seq_one_letter_code
_entity_poly.pdbx_strand_id
1 'polypeptide(L)'
;MNLCDKCFAVIEKGAPFCAECGAPAGGDPTEGGSDALVYPEIAKANLHRMRGEEAEAEKICLAILRRFPNNPTSHVLLGDIHFEQAQLDQAKQWYEMALELAPDNAVLKAKLDRVSSEIERESVACGVSSLEVKPPGRGMAALLASVLVLVLIVAGLSFWLGNASRRTRADAIEPISINGLAPVRRAEPPNEQAKKEAKEESQAPSTTPTTQPAPTPAPTMSAAESSLHAAAISQLGPLGSRLSQVTYEADQTGAVATLIGEAGADVGRDSVEAAQVGAAIVGQGLARVNVRVLDPTSRNIRFSASMTRESLAAATGQPGTAEWAASVLLNASPPLAGG
;
A
#
# COMPACT_ATOMS: atom_id res chain seq x y z
N MET A 1 -5.25 -22.87 52.10
CA MET A 1 -5.60 -21.87 51.08
C MET A 1 -4.40 -21.66 50.19
N ASN A 2 -4.60 -21.56 48.88
CA ASN A 2 -3.55 -21.11 47.98
C ASN A 2 -3.80 -19.62 47.68
N LEU A 3 -2.74 -18.83 47.59
CA LEU A 3 -2.81 -17.42 47.19
C LEU A 3 -2.52 -17.34 45.69
N CYS A 4 -3.13 -16.36 45.02
CA CYS A 4 -2.82 -16.07 43.61
C CYS A 4 -1.45 -15.40 43.48
N ASP A 5 -0.61 -15.90 42.58
CA ASP A 5 0.73 -15.32 42.34
C ASP A 5 0.70 -13.93 41.67
N LYS A 6 -0.42 -13.56 41.01
CA LYS A 6 -0.57 -12.25 40.35
C LYS A 6 -1.18 -11.17 41.24
N CYS A 7 -2.23 -11.50 42.00
CA CYS A 7 -3.00 -10.49 42.75
C CYS A 7 -3.08 -10.76 44.25
N PHE A 8 -2.45 -11.84 44.74
CA PHE A 8 -2.45 -12.24 46.15
C PHE A 8 -3.84 -12.49 46.77
N ALA A 9 -4.88 -12.62 45.94
CA ALA A 9 -6.20 -13.04 46.40
C ALA A 9 -6.20 -14.50 46.85
N VAL A 10 -7.08 -14.84 47.79
CA VAL A 10 -7.27 -16.21 48.25
C VAL A 10 -8.02 -17.01 47.18
N ILE A 11 -7.42 -18.10 46.71
CA ILE A 11 -8.04 -19.00 45.73
C ILE A 11 -8.70 -20.18 46.46
N GLU A 12 -9.93 -20.50 46.06
CA GLU A 12 -10.64 -21.69 46.54
C GLU A 12 -9.90 -22.97 46.12
N LYS A 13 -9.95 -24.00 46.98
CA LYS A 13 -9.21 -25.23 46.75
C LYS A 13 -9.79 -25.97 45.53
N GLY A 14 -8.99 -26.14 44.48
CA GLY A 14 -9.40 -26.81 43.24
C GLY A 14 -10.07 -25.91 42.21
N ALA A 15 -10.15 -24.59 42.45
CA ALA A 15 -10.55 -23.65 41.41
C ALA A 15 -9.49 -23.66 40.29
N PRO A 16 -9.88 -23.65 39.00
CA PRO A 16 -8.94 -23.63 37.88
C PRO A 16 -8.34 -22.23 37.63
N PHE A 17 -9.01 -21.17 38.07
CA PHE A 17 -8.57 -19.78 37.91
C PHE A 17 -8.87 -18.96 39.18
N CYS A 18 -8.11 -17.89 39.38
CA CYS A 18 -8.39 -16.87 40.39
C CYS A 18 -9.64 -16.07 40.01
N ALA A 19 -10.61 -15.97 40.91
CA ALA A 19 -11.84 -15.22 40.68
C ALA A 19 -11.63 -13.71 40.54
N GLU A 20 -10.60 -13.16 41.18
CA GLU A 20 -10.33 -11.71 41.19
C GLU A 20 -9.63 -11.26 39.91
N CYS A 21 -8.53 -11.93 39.55
CA CYS A 21 -7.71 -11.51 38.42
C CYS A 21 -7.73 -12.48 37.23
N GLY A 22 -8.43 -13.61 37.29
CA GLY A 22 -8.50 -14.58 36.19
C GLY A 22 -7.20 -15.35 35.90
N ALA A 23 -6.16 -15.23 36.74
CA ALA A 23 -4.91 -15.99 36.55
C ALA A 23 -5.12 -17.51 36.81
N PRO A 24 -4.45 -18.41 36.07
CA PRO A 24 -4.57 -19.85 36.28
C PRO A 24 -4.10 -20.24 37.68
N ALA A 25 -4.85 -21.14 38.31
CA ALA A 25 -4.59 -21.61 39.67
C ALA A 25 -3.74 -22.89 39.64
N GLY A 26 -2.45 -22.72 39.36
CA GLY A 26 -1.45 -23.80 39.33
C GLY A 26 -1.43 -24.57 38.00
N GLY A 27 -0.35 -24.42 37.23
CA GLY A 27 -0.15 -25.09 35.94
C GLY A 27 0.25 -24.13 34.82
N ASP A 28 0.97 -24.66 33.84
CA ASP A 28 1.60 -23.97 32.71
C ASP A 28 0.59 -23.07 31.94
N PRO A 29 0.93 -21.78 31.65
CA PRO A 29 0.06 -20.87 30.90
C PRO A 29 -0.33 -21.35 29.49
N THR A 30 0.26 -22.45 29.00
CA THR A 30 -0.02 -23.03 27.68
C THR A 30 -1.19 -24.03 27.64
N GLU A 31 -1.77 -24.44 28.78
CA GLU A 31 -2.94 -25.34 28.80
C GLU A 31 -4.26 -24.58 28.56
N GLY A 32 -4.72 -24.56 27.30
CA GLY A 32 -6.13 -24.40 26.89
C GLY A 32 -6.86 -23.08 27.19
N GLY A 33 -6.31 -22.21 28.05
CA GLY A 33 -6.89 -20.93 28.44
C GLY A 33 -8.28 -21.01 29.08
N SER A 34 -8.82 -19.86 29.50
CA SER A 34 -10.22 -19.79 29.96
C SER A 34 -11.22 -20.03 28.82
N ASP A 35 -10.79 -19.88 27.56
CA ASP A 35 -11.61 -20.11 26.36
C ASP A 35 -12.22 -21.51 26.31
N ALA A 36 -11.46 -22.55 26.70
CA ALA A 36 -11.96 -23.93 26.69
C ALA A 36 -13.17 -24.13 27.63
N LEU A 37 -13.26 -23.38 28.73
CA LEU A 37 -14.35 -23.50 29.70
C LEU A 37 -15.63 -22.77 29.26
N VAL A 38 -15.51 -21.77 28.40
CA VAL A 38 -16.64 -20.91 27.98
C VAL A 38 -16.87 -20.92 26.46
N TYR A 39 -16.26 -21.86 25.74
CA TYR A 39 -16.34 -21.94 24.28
C TYR A 39 -17.77 -21.83 23.72
N PRO A 40 -18.81 -22.50 24.27
CA PRO A 40 -20.18 -22.36 23.78
C PRO A 40 -20.75 -20.93 23.92
N GLU A 41 -20.38 -20.22 24.99
CA GLU A 41 -20.82 -18.85 25.26
C GLU A 41 -20.10 -17.86 24.34
N ILE A 42 -18.79 -18.05 24.12
CA ILE A 42 -18.01 -17.28 23.14
C ILE A 42 -18.61 -17.45 21.73
N ALA A 43 -18.89 -18.68 21.32
CA ALA A 43 -19.51 -18.96 20.02
C ALA A 43 -20.89 -18.29 19.90
N LYS A 44 -21.70 -18.32 20.96
CA LYS A 44 -23.00 -17.64 21.01
C LYS A 44 -22.84 -16.12 20.89
N ALA A 45 -21.90 -15.51 21.62
CA ALA A 45 -21.63 -14.08 21.54
C ALA A 45 -21.22 -13.65 20.12
N ASN A 46 -20.31 -14.41 19.49
CA ASN A 46 -19.90 -14.16 18.12
C ASN A 46 -21.07 -14.28 17.12
N LEU A 47 -21.97 -15.25 17.32
CA LEU A 47 -23.17 -15.39 16.49
C LEU A 47 -24.11 -14.18 16.63
N HIS A 48 -24.34 -13.68 17.85
CA HIS A 48 -25.12 -12.47 18.07
C HIS A 48 -24.47 -11.26 17.38
N ARG A 49 -23.16 -11.09 17.50
CA ARG A 49 -22.40 -10.02 16.81
C ARG A 49 -22.60 -10.09 15.29
N MET A 50 -22.40 -11.27 14.69
CA MET A 50 -22.57 -11.47 13.25
C MET A 50 -24.00 -11.16 12.74
N ARG A 51 -25.01 -11.17 13.62
CA ARG A 51 -26.39 -10.81 13.31
C ARG A 51 -26.70 -9.31 13.53
N GLY A 52 -25.73 -8.53 14.00
CA GLY A 52 -25.94 -7.14 14.43
C GLY A 52 -26.68 -7.03 15.77
N GLU A 53 -26.80 -8.12 16.51
CA GLU A 53 -27.43 -8.16 17.85
C GLU A 53 -26.38 -7.79 18.92
N GLU A 54 -25.75 -6.63 18.76
CA GLU A 54 -24.55 -6.20 19.48
C GLU A 54 -24.75 -6.17 21.00
N ALA A 55 -25.91 -5.68 21.48
CA ALA A 55 -26.21 -5.60 22.91
C ALA A 55 -26.25 -6.98 23.60
N GLU A 56 -26.77 -8.02 22.93
CA GLU A 56 -26.75 -9.38 23.48
C GLU A 56 -25.37 -10.00 23.39
N ALA A 57 -24.61 -9.73 22.33
CA ALA A 57 -23.22 -10.16 22.21
C ALA A 57 -22.35 -9.58 23.33
N GLU A 58 -22.47 -8.28 23.59
CA GLU A 58 -21.75 -7.56 24.64
C GLU A 58 -22.10 -8.13 26.02
N LYS A 59 -23.39 -8.32 26.31
CA LYS A 59 -23.88 -8.89 27.56
C LYS A 59 -23.30 -10.27 27.85
N ILE A 60 -23.18 -11.14 26.83
CA ILE A 60 -22.57 -12.46 26.98
C ILE A 60 -21.07 -12.32 27.28
N CYS A 61 -20.35 -11.47 26.54
CA CYS A 61 -18.92 -11.25 26.77
C CYS A 61 -18.65 -10.70 28.19
N LEU A 62 -19.43 -9.73 28.66
CA LEU A 62 -19.33 -9.21 30.02
C LEU A 62 -19.65 -10.27 31.08
N ALA A 63 -20.59 -11.17 30.81
CA ALA A 63 -20.89 -12.30 31.71
C ALA A 63 -19.75 -13.33 31.78
N ILE A 64 -18.99 -13.52 30.69
CA ILE A 64 -17.75 -14.31 30.69
C ILE A 64 -16.69 -13.59 31.53
N LEU A 65 -16.44 -12.31 31.27
CA LEU A 65 -15.41 -11.54 31.97
C LEU A 65 -15.64 -11.41 33.48
N ARG A 66 -16.90 -11.46 33.96
CA ARG A 66 -17.20 -11.53 35.41
C ARG A 66 -16.70 -12.81 36.08
N ARG A 67 -16.59 -13.92 35.33
CA ARG A 67 -16.09 -15.21 35.84
C ARG A 67 -14.61 -15.43 35.49
N PHE A 68 -14.21 -14.92 34.33
CA PHE A 68 -12.86 -15.04 33.78
C PHE A 68 -12.37 -13.67 33.30
N PRO A 69 -11.89 -12.80 34.21
CA PRO A 69 -11.47 -11.43 33.88
C PRO A 69 -10.36 -11.36 32.82
N ASN A 70 -9.51 -12.38 32.74
CA ASN A 70 -8.42 -12.50 31.77
C ASN A 70 -8.79 -13.40 30.57
N ASN A 71 -10.05 -13.44 30.15
CA ASN A 71 -10.42 -14.18 28.95
C ASN A 71 -10.05 -13.38 27.68
N PRO A 72 -9.00 -13.78 26.93
CA PRO A 72 -8.51 -12.96 25.82
C PRO A 72 -9.55 -12.82 24.73
N THR A 73 -10.27 -13.90 24.39
CA THR A 73 -11.25 -13.90 23.30
C THR A 73 -12.46 -13.02 23.59
N SER A 74 -12.92 -12.94 24.84
CA SER A 74 -14.01 -12.02 25.22
C SER A 74 -13.60 -10.55 25.10
N HIS A 75 -12.35 -10.21 25.45
CA HIS A 75 -11.80 -8.87 25.18
C HIS A 75 -11.75 -8.58 23.68
N VAL A 76 -11.34 -9.54 22.85
CA VAL A 76 -11.38 -9.39 21.37
C VAL A 76 -12.79 -9.16 20.86
N LEU A 77 -13.77 -9.96 21.32
CA LEU A 77 -15.15 -9.84 20.88
C LEU A 77 -15.76 -8.49 21.26
N LEU A 78 -15.49 -7.97 22.46
CA LEU A 78 -15.91 -6.62 22.86
C LEU A 78 -15.25 -5.56 21.98
N GLY A 79 -13.94 -5.68 21.72
CA GLY A 79 -13.26 -4.79 20.78
C GLY A 79 -13.89 -4.79 19.40
N ASP A 80 -14.25 -5.96 18.87
CA ASP A 80 -14.93 -6.11 17.58
C ASP A 80 -16.33 -5.45 17.60
N ILE A 81 -17.12 -5.68 18.66
CA ILE A 81 -18.46 -5.08 18.82
C ILE A 81 -18.37 -3.55 18.84
N HIS A 82 -17.49 -2.98 19.67
CA HIS A 82 -17.32 -1.52 19.75
C HIS A 82 -16.74 -0.93 18.46
N PHE A 83 -15.89 -1.68 17.75
CA PHE A 83 -15.38 -1.25 16.45
C PHE A 83 -16.50 -1.18 15.40
N GLU A 84 -17.38 -2.19 15.37
CA GLU A 84 -18.56 -2.23 14.50
C GLU A 84 -19.55 -1.09 14.82
N GLN A 85 -19.65 -0.69 16.09
CA GLN A 85 -20.43 0.46 16.56
C GLN A 85 -19.78 1.83 16.30
N ALA A 86 -18.61 1.88 15.65
CA ALA A 86 -17.79 3.09 15.49
C ALA A 86 -17.37 3.75 16.82
N GLN A 87 -17.40 3.01 17.93
CA GLN A 87 -16.90 3.45 19.24
C GLN A 87 -15.41 3.13 19.35
N LEU A 88 -14.61 3.83 18.54
CA LEU A 88 -13.22 3.46 18.29
C LEU A 88 -12.32 3.49 19.54
N ASP A 89 -12.53 4.46 20.44
CA ASP A 89 -11.76 4.55 21.69
C ASP A 89 -11.99 3.35 22.61
N GLN A 90 -13.24 2.89 22.72
CA GLN A 90 -13.59 1.72 23.52
C GLN A 90 -13.04 0.44 22.85
N ALA A 91 -13.19 0.33 21.53
CA ALA A 91 -12.63 -0.78 20.77
C ALA A 91 -11.12 -0.93 21.01
N LYS A 92 -10.39 0.20 20.96
CA LYS A 92 -8.94 0.24 21.22
C LYS A 92 -8.61 -0.30 22.61
N GLN A 93 -9.29 0.18 23.66
CA GLN A 93 -9.05 -0.28 25.04
C GLN A 93 -9.25 -1.78 25.20
N TRP A 94 -10.33 -2.33 24.61
CA TRP A 94 -10.59 -3.77 24.65
C TRP A 94 -9.53 -4.59 23.92
N TYR A 95 -9.06 -4.13 22.76
CA TYR A 95 -7.97 -4.81 22.07
C TYR A 95 -6.63 -4.69 22.79
N GLU A 96 -6.35 -3.57 23.46
CA GLU A 96 -5.15 -3.40 24.30
C GLU A 96 -5.15 -4.43 25.44
N MET A 97 -6.26 -4.58 26.16
CA MET A 97 -6.40 -5.60 27.20
C MET A 97 -6.24 -7.03 26.65
N ALA A 98 -6.78 -7.32 25.46
CA ALA A 98 -6.57 -8.61 24.82
C ALA A 98 -5.10 -8.84 24.43
N LEU A 99 -4.40 -7.81 23.96
CA LEU A 99 -2.99 -7.90 23.57
C LEU A 99 -2.08 -8.06 24.79
N GLU A 100 -2.38 -7.44 25.92
CA GLU A 100 -1.65 -7.67 27.19
C GLU A 100 -1.68 -9.14 27.62
N LEU A 101 -2.77 -9.84 27.32
CA LEU A 101 -2.93 -11.27 27.60
C LEU A 101 -2.24 -12.16 26.56
N ALA A 102 -2.11 -11.70 25.31
CA ALA A 102 -1.45 -12.42 24.22
C ALA A 102 -0.52 -11.50 23.40
N PRO A 103 0.65 -11.09 23.94
CA PRO A 103 1.51 -10.06 23.34
C PRO A 103 2.05 -10.39 21.94
N ASP A 104 2.16 -11.68 21.62
CA ASP A 104 2.68 -12.16 20.34
C ASP A 104 1.59 -12.43 19.28
N ASN A 105 0.33 -12.11 19.60
CA ASN A 105 -0.77 -12.30 18.67
C ASN A 105 -0.77 -11.25 17.56
N ALA A 106 -0.27 -11.62 16.38
CA ALA A 106 -0.23 -10.76 15.20
C ALA A 106 -1.62 -10.28 14.74
N VAL A 107 -2.68 -11.07 14.96
CA VAL A 107 -4.05 -10.69 14.61
C VAL A 107 -4.53 -9.54 15.51
N LEU A 108 -4.18 -9.56 16.80
CA LEU A 108 -4.54 -8.46 17.71
C LEU A 108 -3.78 -7.18 17.40
N LYS A 109 -2.49 -7.28 17.06
CA LYS A 109 -1.70 -6.14 16.58
C LYS A 109 -2.35 -5.50 15.37
N ALA A 110 -2.74 -6.31 14.37
CA ALA A 110 -3.43 -5.81 13.18
C ALA A 110 -4.80 -5.17 13.48
N LYS A 111 -5.55 -5.69 14.46
CA LYS A 111 -6.81 -5.08 14.92
C LYS A 111 -6.57 -3.71 15.58
N LEU A 112 -5.56 -3.60 16.45
CA LEU A 112 -5.18 -2.34 17.06
C LEU A 112 -4.70 -1.31 16.04
N ASP A 113 -3.83 -1.71 15.11
CA ASP A 113 -3.35 -0.85 14.02
C ASP A 113 -4.51 -0.34 13.16
N ARG A 114 -5.51 -1.20 12.90
CA ARG A 114 -6.72 -0.80 12.19
C ARG A 114 -7.49 0.26 12.98
N VAL A 115 -7.75 0.04 14.26
CA VAL A 115 -8.50 0.98 15.09
C VAL A 115 -7.78 2.31 15.25
N SER A 116 -6.46 2.30 15.51
CA SER A 116 -5.66 3.52 15.61
C SER A 116 -5.71 4.33 14.32
N SER A 117 -5.64 3.68 13.16
CA SER A 117 -5.75 4.36 11.86
C SER A 117 -7.12 5.00 11.60
N GLU A 118 -8.20 4.44 12.16
CA GLU A 118 -9.54 5.02 12.05
C GLU A 118 -9.68 6.23 12.99
N ILE A 119 -9.16 6.13 14.22
CA ILE A 119 -9.14 7.25 15.19
C ILE A 119 -8.35 8.43 14.61
N GLU A 120 -7.17 8.16 14.04
CA GLU A 120 -6.36 9.19 13.39
C GLU A 120 -7.12 9.85 12.24
N ARG A 121 -7.81 9.08 11.39
CA ARG A 121 -8.63 9.62 10.31
C ARG A 121 -9.77 10.51 10.81
N GLU A 122 -10.47 10.12 11.87
CA GLU A 122 -11.55 10.91 12.46
C GLU A 122 -11.03 12.23 13.04
N SER A 123 -9.89 12.18 13.74
CA SER A 123 -9.25 13.37 14.29
C SER A 123 -8.76 14.35 13.21
N VAL A 124 -8.19 13.83 12.12
CA VAL A 124 -7.74 14.64 10.98
C VAL A 124 -8.94 15.21 10.23
N ALA A 125 -10.01 14.44 10.03
CA ALA A 125 -11.22 14.94 9.38
C ALA A 125 -11.82 16.13 10.15
N CYS A 126 -11.94 16.03 11.48
CA CYS A 126 -12.40 17.13 12.32
C CYS A 126 -11.46 18.34 12.28
N GLY A 127 -10.14 18.11 12.28
CA GLY A 127 -9.12 19.16 12.17
C GLY A 127 -9.17 19.91 10.83
N VAL A 128 -9.36 19.20 9.72
CA VAL A 128 -9.44 19.80 8.37
C VAL A 128 -10.69 20.66 8.21
N SER A 129 -11.84 20.25 8.78
CA SER A 129 -13.06 21.08 8.77
C SER A 129 -12.89 22.40 9.51
N SER A 130 -12.07 22.44 10.56
CA SER A 130 -11.77 23.69 11.28
C SER A 130 -10.78 24.59 10.53
N LEU A 131 -10.00 24.04 9.60
CA LEU A 131 -8.99 24.76 8.82
C LEU A 131 -9.49 25.16 7.43
N GLU A 132 -10.81 25.19 7.20
CA GLU A 132 -11.36 25.62 5.92
C GLU A 132 -11.05 27.11 5.68
N VAL A 133 -9.89 27.34 5.06
CA VAL A 133 -9.43 28.67 4.65
C VAL A 133 -10.35 29.11 3.52
N LYS A 134 -11.27 30.03 3.85
CA LYS A 134 -12.12 30.71 2.88
C LYS A 134 -11.23 31.22 1.74
N PRO A 135 -11.45 30.78 0.48
CA PRO A 135 -10.58 31.16 -0.63
C PRO A 135 -10.52 32.70 -0.70
N PRO A 136 -9.34 33.29 -0.93
CA PRO A 136 -9.20 34.74 -0.98
C PRO A 136 -10.18 35.28 -2.02
N GLY A 137 -11.00 36.25 -1.61
CA GLY A 137 -12.01 36.82 -2.49
C GLY A 137 -11.39 37.33 -3.80
N ARG A 138 -12.16 37.29 -4.90
CA ARG A 138 -11.70 37.64 -6.27
C ARG A 138 -10.89 38.94 -6.34
N GLY A 139 -11.15 39.91 -5.46
CA GLY A 139 -10.38 41.16 -5.36
C GLY A 139 -8.93 40.99 -4.88
N MET A 140 -8.69 40.11 -3.91
CA MET A 140 -7.34 39.88 -3.36
C MET A 140 -6.47 39.07 -4.32
N ALA A 141 -7.07 38.13 -5.05
CA ALA A 141 -6.39 37.41 -6.15
C ALA A 141 -5.99 38.36 -7.30
N ALA A 142 -6.87 39.31 -7.66
CA ALA A 142 -6.58 40.30 -8.71
C ALA A 142 -5.44 41.25 -8.30
N LEU A 143 -5.37 41.65 -7.03
CA LEU A 143 -4.28 42.48 -6.52
C LEU A 143 -2.93 41.74 -6.57
N LEU A 144 -2.87 40.48 -6.13
CA LEU A 144 -1.63 39.70 -6.19
C LEU A 144 -1.17 39.46 -7.63
N ALA A 145 -2.09 39.17 -8.55
CA ALA A 145 -1.78 39.05 -9.97
C ALA A 145 -1.23 40.37 -10.55
N SER A 146 -1.81 41.52 -10.17
CA SER A 146 -1.34 42.83 -10.64
C SER A 146 0.07 43.16 -10.16
N VAL A 147 0.42 42.79 -8.91
CA VAL A 147 1.77 42.98 -8.36
C VAL A 147 2.79 42.09 -9.08
N LEU A 148 2.44 40.84 -9.38
CA LEU A 148 3.31 39.93 -10.13
C LEU A 148 3.63 40.47 -11.53
N VAL A 149 2.61 40.97 -12.24
CA VAL A 149 2.77 41.56 -13.57
C VAL A 149 3.67 42.80 -13.52
N LEU A 150 3.49 43.66 -12.51
CA LEU A 150 4.35 44.84 -12.31
C LEU A 150 5.81 44.45 -12.10
N VAL A 151 6.09 43.45 -11.26
CA VAL A 151 7.45 42.96 -11.00
C VAL A 151 8.09 42.44 -12.29
N LEU A 152 7.36 41.71 -13.12
CA LEU A 152 7.86 41.20 -14.40
C LEU A 152 8.15 42.33 -15.40
N ILE A 153 7.30 43.36 -15.45
CA ILE A 153 7.51 44.54 -16.32
C ILE A 153 8.77 45.30 -15.88
N VAL A 154 8.94 45.54 -14.57
CA VAL A 154 10.13 46.23 -14.04
C VAL A 154 11.39 45.43 -14.34
N ALA A 155 11.38 44.11 -14.13
CA ALA A 155 12.51 43.24 -14.43
C ALA A 155 12.87 43.26 -15.93
N GLY A 156 11.86 43.21 -16.81
CA GLY A 156 12.05 43.30 -18.26
C GLY A 156 12.63 44.64 -18.71
N LEU A 157 12.15 45.75 -18.15
CA LEU A 157 12.68 47.10 -18.41
C LEU A 157 14.14 47.22 -17.92
N SER A 158 14.45 46.77 -16.71
CA SER A 158 15.82 46.77 -16.20
C SER A 158 16.77 45.95 -17.08
N PHE A 159 16.33 44.82 -17.59
CA PHE A 159 17.11 43.99 -18.52
C PHE A 159 17.33 44.67 -19.88
N TRP A 160 16.29 45.31 -20.43
CA TRP A 160 16.36 45.99 -21.72
C TRP A 160 17.28 47.22 -21.69
N LEU A 161 17.14 48.08 -20.67
CA LEU A 161 18.04 49.23 -20.48
C LEU A 161 19.48 48.79 -20.19
N GLY A 162 19.66 47.70 -19.43
CA GLY A 162 20.97 47.12 -19.14
C GLY A 162 21.69 46.60 -20.41
N ASN A 163 20.95 45.98 -21.33
CA ASN A 163 21.51 45.48 -22.58
C ASN A 163 21.79 46.60 -23.60
N ALA A 164 20.93 47.64 -23.64
CA ALA A 164 21.13 48.79 -24.51
C ALA A 164 22.39 49.60 -24.17
N SER A 165 22.73 49.76 -22.88
CA SER A 165 23.94 50.49 -22.46
C SER A 165 25.26 49.74 -22.67
N ARG A 166 25.22 48.41 -22.85
CA ARG A 166 26.40 47.60 -23.19
C ARG A 166 26.84 47.80 -24.64
N ARG A 167 25.91 48.05 -25.56
CA ARG A 167 26.22 48.30 -26.98
C ARG A 167 26.97 49.61 -27.20
N THR A 168 26.65 50.65 -26.43
CA THR A 168 27.28 51.97 -26.59
C THR A 168 28.69 52.07 -26.01
N ARG A 169 29.09 51.17 -25.10
CA ARG A 169 30.45 51.16 -24.53
C ARG A 169 31.49 50.41 -25.38
N ALA A 170 31.05 49.57 -26.33
CA ALA A 170 31.96 48.84 -27.21
C ALA A 170 32.59 49.74 -28.30
N ASP A 171 31.94 50.85 -28.65
CA ASP A 171 32.38 51.74 -29.74
C ASP A 171 33.23 52.94 -29.29
N ALA A 172 33.53 53.08 -27.99
CA ALA A 172 34.13 54.29 -27.41
C ALA A 172 35.53 54.08 -26.78
N ILE A 173 36.33 53.14 -27.30
CA ILE A 173 37.73 53.00 -26.91
C ILE A 173 38.59 53.08 -28.18
N GLU A 174 39.00 54.30 -28.56
CA GLU A 174 40.08 54.47 -29.54
C GLU A 174 41.43 54.19 -28.88
N PRO A 175 42.30 53.36 -29.48
CA PRO A 175 43.63 53.09 -28.94
C PRO A 175 44.58 54.27 -29.18
N ILE A 176 45.27 54.70 -28.13
CA ILE A 176 46.35 55.69 -28.20
C ILE A 176 47.53 55.08 -28.96
N SER A 177 47.87 55.64 -30.13
CA SER A 177 49.04 55.24 -30.91
C SER A 177 50.22 56.17 -30.63
N ILE A 178 51.22 55.68 -29.87
CA ILE A 178 52.55 56.29 -29.78
C ILE A 178 53.53 55.38 -30.53
N ASN A 179 53.99 55.89 -31.68
CA ASN A 179 55.21 55.52 -32.40
C ASN A 179 55.44 54.02 -32.72
N GLY A 180 54.92 53.63 -33.88
CA GLY A 180 55.75 53.11 -34.98
C GLY A 180 56.16 51.64 -34.92
N LEU A 181 55.43 50.80 -35.67
CA LEU A 181 55.95 49.69 -36.49
C LEU A 181 54.77 49.06 -37.28
N ALA A 182 54.83 49.13 -38.61
CA ALA A 182 54.14 48.19 -39.51
C ALA A 182 55.13 47.05 -39.86
N PRO A 183 54.76 45.89 -40.47
CA PRO A 183 53.48 45.41 -41.03
C PRO A 183 53.14 43.95 -40.57
N VAL A 184 52.17 43.18 -41.13
CA VAL A 184 52.33 42.24 -42.27
C VAL A 184 50.96 41.77 -42.80
N ARG A 185 50.89 41.74 -44.16
CA ARG A 185 50.02 41.07 -45.16
C ARG A 185 49.21 39.82 -44.74
N ARG A 186 48.19 39.33 -45.45
CA ARG A 186 47.31 39.68 -46.61
C ARG A 186 46.50 38.41 -46.92
N ALA A 187 45.34 38.57 -47.59
CA ALA A 187 44.76 37.73 -48.65
C ALA A 187 43.47 36.97 -48.29
N GLU A 188 42.46 37.23 -49.11
CA GLU A 188 41.11 36.64 -49.16
C GLU A 188 41.07 35.49 -50.21
N PRO A 189 39.94 34.77 -50.38
CA PRO A 189 39.69 33.36 -50.04
C PRO A 189 39.66 32.43 -51.29
N PRO A 190 39.22 31.14 -51.24
CA PRO A 190 37.81 30.84 -51.58
C PRO A 190 37.17 29.49 -51.10
N ASN A 191 35.83 29.51 -51.03
CA ASN A 191 34.81 28.46 -51.30
C ASN A 191 34.68 27.22 -50.37
N GLU A 192 33.57 26.48 -50.24
CA GLU A 192 32.33 26.32 -51.02
C GLU A 192 31.30 25.54 -50.19
N GLN A 193 30.01 25.73 -50.49
CA GLN A 193 28.89 24.96 -49.96
C GLN A 193 28.86 23.50 -50.47
N ALA A 194 28.56 22.52 -49.60
CA ALA A 194 27.97 21.19 -49.88
C ALA A 194 27.88 20.43 -48.54
N LYS A 195 26.77 19.88 -48.02
CA LYS A 195 25.57 19.20 -48.56
C LYS A 195 24.48 19.25 -47.46
N LYS A 196 23.25 19.66 -47.80
CA LYS A 196 22.01 18.86 -47.97
C LYS A 196 21.43 18.27 -46.67
N GLU A 197 20.34 18.82 -46.13
CA GLU A 197 18.91 18.60 -46.47
C GLU A 197 18.25 17.60 -45.51
N ALA A 198 17.25 18.06 -44.75
CA ALA A 198 15.86 17.55 -44.73
C ALA A 198 15.19 17.52 -43.34
N LYS A 199 13.98 18.08 -43.32
CA LYS A 199 12.85 17.97 -42.36
C LYS A 199 13.01 18.68 -41.01
N GLU A 200 12.30 19.75 -40.68
CA GLU A 200 10.87 20.11 -40.84
C GLU A 200 9.92 19.21 -40.01
N GLU A 201 8.95 19.88 -39.35
CA GLU A 201 7.94 19.39 -38.39
C GLU A 201 8.41 19.20 -36.92
N SER A 202 7.74 19.68 -35.89
CA SER A 202 6.42 20.32 -35.76
C SER A 202 6.31 21.05 -34.42
N GLN A 203 5.38 21.99 -34.40
CA GLN A 203 4.94 22.82 -33.28
C GLN A 203 4.47 22.00 -32.06
N ALA A 204 4.64 22.58 -30.87
CA ALA A 204 3.76 22.30 -29.73
C ALA A 204 3.47 23.62 -28.98
N PRO A 205 2.22 24.07 -29.00
CA PRO A 205 1.66 24.78 -27.85
C PRO A 205 0.45 24.03 -27.28
N SER A 206 0.09 24.46 -26.07
CA SER A 206 -1.23 24.31 -25.43
C SER A 206 -1.40 23.11 -24.50
N THR A 207 -0.95 23.33 -23.26
CA THR A 207 -1.58 22.76 -22.07
C THR A 207 -3.02 23.28 -21.96
N THR A 208 -3.99 22.38 -22.14
CA THR A 208 -5.38 22.61 -21.72
C THR A 208 -5.60 21.83 -20.42
N PRO A 209 -6.20 22.43 -19.37
CA PRO A 209 -6.50 21.70 -18.15
C PRO A 209 -7.80 20.90 -18.33
N THR A 210 -7.68 19.57 -18.37
CA THR A 210 -8.85 18.69 -18.29
C THR A 210 -9.04 18.26 -16.84
N THR A 211 -10.08 18.85 -16.25
CA THR A 211 -10.98 18.36 -15.20
C THR A 211 -10.76 16.91 -14.74
N GLN A 212 -10.35 16.74 -13.48
CA GLN A 212 -10.45 15.47 -12.76
C GLN A 212 -11.94 15.11 -12.54
N PRO A 213 -12.39 13.88 -12.88
CA PRO A 213 -13.64 13.36 -12.36
C PRO A 213 -13.46 12.88 -10.91
N ALA A 214 -14.52 13.05 -10.13
CA ALA A 214 -14.69 12.60 -8.74
C ALA A 214 -14.42 11.08 -8.57
N PRO A 215 -14.08 10.61 -7.35
CA PRO A 215 -13.80 9.20 -7.08
C PRO A 215 -15.05 8.32 -7.29
N THR A 216 -14.95 7.39 -8.23
CA THR A 216 -15.88 6.28 -8.43
C THR A 216 -15.76 5.27 -7.27
N PRO A 217 -16.85 4.64 -6.81
CA PRO A 217 -16.81 3.60 -5.77
C PRO A 217 -15.93 2.41 -6.19
N ALA A 218 -15.38 1.72 -5.18
CA ALA A 218 -14.46 0.57 -5.32
C ALA A 218 -14.90 -0.46 -6.38
N PRO A 219 -13.96 -1.06 -7.14
CA PRO A 219 -14.30 -1.99 -8.20
C PRO A 219 -14.91 -3.24 -7.59
N THR A 220 -16.21 -3.45 -7.81
CA THR A 220 -16.81 -4.78 -7.70
C THR A 220 -16.22 -5.61 -8.83
N MET A 221 -15.58 -6.75 -8.53
CA MET A 221 -15.04 -7.64 -9.55
C MET A 221 -16.08 -7.88 -10.65
N SER A 222 -15.68 -7.75 -11.91
CA SER A 222 -16.58 -8.08 -13.03
C SER A 222 -16.87 -9.59 -13.04
N ALA A 223 -18.02 -9.99 -13.57
CA ALA A 223 -18.39 -11.41 -13.65
C ALA A 223 -17.35 -12.26 -14.41
N ALA A 224 -16.65 -11.66 -15.37
CA ALA A 224 -15.55 -12.30 -16.10
C ALA A 224 -14.33 -12.55 -15.19
N GLU A 225 -13.97 -11.58 -14.35
CA GLU A 225 -12.87 -11.71 -13.38
C GLU A 225 -13.19 -12.75 -12.30
N SER A 226 -14.43 -12.78 -11.80
CA SER A 226 -14.87 -13.80 -10.85
C SER A 226 -14.82 -15.21 -11.46
N SER A 227 -15.16 -15.35 -12.74
CA SER A 227 -15.09 -16.64 -13.45
C SER A 227 -13.63 -17.09 -13.65
N LEU A 228 -12.75 -16.18 -14.06
CA LEU A 228 -11.32 -16.46 -14.22
C LEU A 228 -10.66 -16.82 -12.88
N HIS A 229 -10.99 -16.09 -11.82
CA HIS A 229 -10.51 -16.35 -10.46
C HIS A 229 -10.95 -17.74 -9.96
N ALA A 230 -12.23 -18.10 -10.12
CA ALA A 230 -12.75 -19.42 -9.76
C ALA A 230 -12.08 -20.54 -10.58
N ALA A 231 -11.87 -20.34 -11.89
CA ALA A 231 -11.19 -21.31 -12.74
C ALA A 231 -9.74 -21.53 -12.28
N ALA A 232 -9.00 -20.46 -11.95
CA ALA A 232 -7.65 -20.55 -11.41
C ALA A 232 -7.60 -21.30 -10.08
N ILE A 233 -8.52 -21.00 -9.15
CA ILE A 233 -8.58 -21.69 -7.84
C ILE A 233 -8.76 -23.20 -8.01
N SER A 234 -9.62 -23.63 -8.94
CA SER A 234 -9.88 -25.07 -9.14
C SER A 234 -8.65 -25.87 -9.58
N GLN A 235 -7.70 -25.25 -10.27
CA GLN A 235 -6.45 -25.89 -10.70
C GLN A 235 -5.34 -25.85 -9.65
N LEU A 236 -5.36 -24.85 -8.77
CA LEU A 236 -4.29 -24.60 -7.79
C LEU A 236 -4.44 -25.39 -6.48
N GLY A 237 -5.58 -26.05 -6.26
CA GLY A 237 -5.82 -26.83 -5.05
C GLY A 237 -5.66 -25.98 -3.77
N PRO A 238 -4.86 -26.41 -2.77
CA PRO A 238 -4.66 -25.65 -1.53
C PRO A 238 -4.13 -24.23 -1.74
N LEU A 239 -3.26 -24.03 -2.74
CA LEU A 239 -2.68 -22.72 -3.06
C LEU A 239 -3.75 -21.74 -3.55
N GLY A 240 -4.83 -22.24 -4.17
CA GLY A 240 -5.94 -21.41 -4.65
C GLY A 240 -6.60 -20.58 -3.54
N SER A 241 -6.61 -21.08 -2.29
CA SER A 241 -7.17 -20.34 -1.14
C SER A 241 -6.43 -19.03 -0.83
N ARG A 242 -5.17 -18.90 -1.30
CA ARG A 242 -4.32 -17.73 -1.10
C ARG A 242 -4.35 -16.75 -2.27
N LEU A 243 -5.01 -17.11 -3.37
CA LEU A 243 -5.21 -16.23 -4.52
C LEU A 243 -6.27 -15.19 -4.17
N SER A 244 -5.83 -13.98 -3.84
CA SER A 244 -6.70 -12.91 -3.37
C SER A 244 -7.52 -12.29 -4.51
N GLN A 245 -6.88 -12.03 -5.65
CA GLN A 245 -7.51 -11.31 -6.75
C GLN A 245 -6.90 -11.69 -8.10
N VAL A 246 -7.74 -11.74 -9.14
CA VAL A 246 -7.31 -11.77 -10.54
C VAL A 246 -8.11 -10.72 -11.31
N THR A 247 -7.41 -9.80 -11.97
CA THR A 247 -8.02 -8.72 -12.77
C THR A 247 -7.48 -8.74 -14.18
N TYR A 248 -8.34 -8.48 -15.17
CA TYR A 248 -7.89 -8.35 -16.55
C TYR A 248 -7.08 -7.06 -16.74
N GLU A 249 -6.11 -7.10 -17.65
CA GLU A 249 -5.48 -5.89 -18.17
C GLU A 249 -6.45 -5.13 -19.09
N ALA A 250 -6.20 -3.84 -19.30
CA ALA A 250 -7.07 -2.98 -20.10
C ALA A 250 -7.28 -3.48 -21.55
N ASP A 251 -6.32 -4.25 -22.08
CA ASP A 251 -6.38 -4.84 -23.42
C ASP A 251 -7.09 -6.21 -23.46
N GLN A 252 -7.52 -6.76 -22.32
CA GLN A 252 -8.11 -8.10 -22.15
C GLN A 252 -7.26 -9.27 -22.65
N THR A 253 -5.99 -9.03 -23.02
CA THR A 253 -5.07 -10.08 -23.49
C THR A 253 -4.24 -10.68 -22.36
N GLY A 254 -4.10 -9.95 -21.26
CA GLY A 254 -3.41 -10.37 -20.05
C GLY A 254 -4.23 -10.18 -18.77
N ALA A 255 -3.67 -10.65 -17.66
CA ALA A 255 -4.23 -10.45 -16.34
C ALA A 255 -3.15 -10.13 -15.31
N VAL A 256 -3.57 -9.52 -14.21
CA VAL A 256 -2.76 -9.34 -13.00
C VAL A 256 -3.35 -10.23 -11.92
N ALA A 257 -2.53 -11.11 -11.36
CA ALA A 257 -2.89 -12.03 -10.29
C ALA A 257 -2.18 -11.63 -8.99
N THR A 258 -2.93 -11.58 -7.89
CA THR A 258 -2.41 -11.24 -6.57
C THR A 258 -2.56 -12.41 -5.62
N LEU A 259 -1.43 -12.93 -5.16
CA LEU A 259 -1.31 -14.02 -4.20
C LEU A 259 -0.90 -13.46 -2.83
N ILE A 260 -1.47 -13.98 -1.76
CA ILE A 260 -1.01 -13.69 -0.40
C ILE A 260 0.08 -14.71 -0.04
N GLY A 261 1.30 -14.22 0.17
CA GLY A 261 2.47 -15.01 0.56
C GLY A 261 2.33 -15.63 1.95
N GLU A 262 3.12 -16.66 2.23
CA GLU A 262 3.27 -17.21 3.58
C GLU A 262 4.21 -16.34 4.44
N ALA A 263 3.93 -16.29 5.74
CA ALA A 263 4.79 -15.59 6.69
C ALA A 263 6.15 -16.31 6.78
N GLY A 264 7.24 -15.57 6.56
CA GLY A 264 8.59 -16.12 6.59
C GLY A 264 8.99 -16.97 5.37
N ALA A 265 8.17 -17.02 4.31
CA ALA A 265 8.55 -17.66 3.05
C ALA A 265 9.73 -16.93 2.38
N ASP A 266 10.63 -17.69 1.76
CA ASP A 266 11.73 -17.15 0.98
C ASP A 266 11.32 -16.87 -0.48
N VAL A 267 12.17 -16.13 -1.19
CA VAL A 267 11.97 -15.80 -2.61
C VAL A 267 11.83 -17.06 -3.48
N GLY A 268 12.50 -18.14 -3.11
CA GLY A 268 12.42 -19.42 -3.81
C GLY A 268 11.01 -20.00 -3.79
N ARG A 269 10.40 -20.10 -2.60
CA ARG A 269 9.01 -20.54 -2.45
C ARG A 269 8.03 -19.60 -3.16
N ASP A 270 8.16 -18.30 -2.95
CA ASP A 270 7.28 -17.31 -3.58
C ASP A 270 7.34 -17.39 -5.12
N SER A 271 8.52 -17.69 -5.69
CA SER A 271 8.69 -17.88 -7.13
C SER A 271 7.99 -19.13 -7.66
N VAL A 272 8.04 -20.25 -6.92
CA VAL A 272 7.38 -21.50 -7.30
C VAL A 272 5.86 -21.33 -7.28
N GLU A 273 5.34 -20.71 -6.22
CA GLU A 273 3.90 -20.44 -6.10
C GLU A 273 3.41 -19.45 -7.16
N ALA A 274 4.20 -18.39 -7.43
CA ALA A 274 3.88 -17.44 -8.48
C ALA A 274 3.87 -18.11 -9.86
N ALA A 275 4.79 -19.04 -10.12
CA ALA A 275 4.84 -19.80 -11.36
C ALA A 275 3.61 -20.73 -11.51
N GLN A 276 3.18 -21.39 -10.44
CA GLN A 276 1.98 -22.23 -10.44
C GLN A 276 0.72 -21.41 -10.73
N VAL A 277 0.56 -20.26 -10.07
CA VAL A 277 -0.55 -19.32 -10.33
C VAL A 277 -0.51 -18.82 -11.77
N GLY A 278 0.67 -18.44 -12.26
CA GLY A 278 0.85 -17.96 -13.63
C GLY A 278 0.43 -19.01 -14.65
N ALA A 279 0.86 -20.26 -14.46
CA ALA A 279 0.52 -21.37 -15.34
C ALA A 279 -0.99 -21.67 -15.35
N ALA A 280 -1.65 -21.64 -14.19
CA ALA A 280 -3.09 -21.85 -14.08
C ALA A 280 -3.90 -20.79 -14.84
N ILE A 281 -3.44 -19.54 -14.86
CA ILE A 281 -4.11 -18.41 -15.53
C ILE A 281 -3.81 -18.39 -17.03
N VAL A 282 -2.55 -18.54 -17.43
CA VAL A 282 -2.16 -18.64 -18.86
C VAL A 282 -2.83 -19.86 -19.52
N GLY A 283 -2.98 -20.95 -18.77
CA GLY A 283 -3.72 -22.15 -19.18
C GLY A 283 -5.19 -21.91 -19.51
N GLN A 284 -5.80 -20.81 -19.05
CA GLN A 284 -7.17 -20.40 -19.43
C GLN A 284 -7.24 -19.70 -20.80
N GLY A 285 -6.12 -19.62 -21.54
CA GLY A 285 -6.09 -19.00 -22.86
C GLY A 285 -5.72 -17.52 -22.84
N LEU A 286 -5.17 -16.99 -21.74
CA LEU A 286 -4.55 -15.66 -21.71
C LEU A 286 -3.16 -15.69 -22.36
N ALA A 287 -2.74 -14.57 -22.96
CA ALA A 287 -1.44 -14.45 -23.61
C ALA A 287 -0.32 -14.24 -22.58
N ARG A 288 -0.62 -13.50 -21.50
CA ARG A 288 0.32 -13.20 -20.42
C ARG A 288 -0.38 -13.03 -19.08
N VAL A 289 0.39 -13.13 -18.00
CA VAL A 289 -0.06 -12.80 -16.65
C VAL A 289 1.08 -12.18 -15.85
N ASN A 290 0.75 -11.15 -15.07
CA ASN A 290 1.63 -10.55 -14.08
C ASN A 290 1.22 -11.04 -12.70
N VAL A 291 2.08 -11.81 -12.03
CA VAL A 291 1.81 -12.35 -10.69
C VAL A 291 2.54 -11.53 -9.65
N ARG A 292 1.83 -11.15 -8.58
CA ARG A 292 2.36 -10.42 -7.43
C ARG A 292 2.09 -11.22 -6.17
N VAL A 293 3.13 -11.41 -5.35
CA VAL A 293 3.02 -12.03 -4.04
C VAL A 293 3.14 -10.94 -2.99
N LEU A 294 2.10 -10.76 -2.19
CA LEU A 294 2.06 -9.80 -1.10
C LEU A 294 2.53 -10.44 0.19
N ASP A 295 3.30 -9.71 0.97
CA ASP A 295 3.56 -10.06 2.35
C ASP A 295 2.24 -10.07 3.15
N PRO A 296 1.93 -11.16 3.90
CA PRO A 296 0.64 -11.30 4.56
C PRO A 296 0.40 -10.26 5.67
N THR A 297 1.48 -9.69 6.23
CA THR A 297 1.42 -8.74 7.34
C THR A 297 1.40 -7.31 6.83
N SER A 298 2.37 -6.95 5.99
CA SER A 298 2.56 -5.57 5.51
C SER A 298 1.80 -5.24 4.24
N ARG A 299 1.27 -6.24 3.52
CA ARG A 299 0.63 -6.13 2.19
C ARG A 299 1.51 -5.48 1.12
N ASN A 300 2.80 -5.32 1.36
CA ASN A 300 3.76 -4.88 0.37
C ASN A 300 4.05 -6.01 -0.62
N ILE A 301 4.37 -5.66 -1.88
CA ILE A 301 4.80 -6.64 -2.88
C ILE A 301 6.19 -7.15 -2.49
N ARG A 302 6.25 -8.44 -2.12
CA ARG A 302 7.50 -9.12 -1.77
C ARG A 302 8.14 -9.75 -3.01
N PHE A 303 7.31 -10.26 -3.91
CA PHE A 303 7.75 -10.85 -5.16
C PHE A 303 6.82 -10.46 -6.31
N SER A 304 7.36 -10.25 -7.50
CA SER A 304 6.56 -10.10 -8.71
C SER A 304 7.28 -10.67 -9.91
N ALA A 305 6.53 -11.24 -10.84
CA ALA A 305 7.05 -11.76 -12.10
C ALA A 305 5.94 -11.80 -13.16
N SER A 306 6.34 -11.85 -14.41
CA SER A 306 5.43 -12.03 -15.56
C SER A 306 5.62 -13.40 -16.20
N MET A 307 4.56 -14.01 -16.71
CA MET A 307 4.62 -15.25 -17.49
C MET A 307 3.86 -15.05 -18.80
N THR A 308 4.35 -15.62 -19.90
CA THR A 308 3.63 -15.64 -21.18
C THR A 308 3.34 -17.08 -21.60
N ARG A 309 2.47 -17.24 -22.59
CA ARG A 309 2.21 -18.55 -23.19
C ARG A 309 3.48 -19.16 -23.78
N GLU A 310 4.32 -18.33 -24.39
CA GLU A 310 5.58 -18.77 -24.98
C GLU A 310 6.56 -19.23 -23.91
N SER A 311 6.69 -18.51 -22.79
CA SER A 311 7.59 -18.92 -21.70
C SER A 311 7.12 -20.22 -21.03
N LEU A 312 5.80 -20.40 -20.86
CA LEU A 312 5.23 -21.65 -20.34
C LEU A 312 5.41 -22.82 -21.31
N ALA A 313 5.30 -22.59 -22.63
CA ALA A 313 5.51 -23.63 -23.63
C ALA A 313 6.99 -24.04 -23.76
N ALA A 314 7.91 -23.12 -23.50
CA ALA A 314 9.35 -23.35 -23.48
C ALA A 314 9.89 -23.83 -22.11
N ALA A 315 9.00 -24.13 -21.15
CA ALA A 315 9.37 -24.50 -19.80
C ALA A 315 10.33 -25.70 -19.74
N THR A 316 11.34 -25.61 -18.89
CA THR A 316 12.24 -26.71 -18.54
C THR A 316 12.10 -27.07 -17.05
N GLY A 317 12.53 -28.27 -16.66
CA GLY A 317 12.41 -28.75 -15.28
C GLY A 317 11.04 -29.32 -14.93
N GLN A 318 10.90 -29.83 -13.70
CA GLN A 318 9.64 -30.41 -13.22
C GLN A 318 8.71 -29.33 -12.64
N PRO A 319 7.41 -29.29 -13.00
CA PRO A 319 6.45 -28.35 -12.43
C PRO A 319 6.44 -28.35 -10.91
N GLY A 320 6.44 -27.16 -10.30
CA GLY A 320 6.51 -26.99 -8.84
C GLY A 320 7.92 -27.00 -8.25
N THR A 321 8.98 -26.99 -9.08
CA THR A 321 10.37 -26.81 -8.62
C THR A 321 10.86 -25.39 -8.89
N ALA A 322 11.91 -24.96 -8.17
CA ALA A 322 12.53 -23.64 -8.37
C ALA A 322 13.17 -23.50 -9.76
N GLU A 323 13.75 -24.59 -10.29
CA GLU A 323 14.30 -24.62 -11.65
C GLU A 323 13.19 -24.39 -12.70
N TRP A 324 12.04 -25.04 -12.52
CA TRP A 324 10.89 -24.81 -13.38
C TRP A 324 10.37 -23.37 -13.26
N ALA A 325 10.24 -22.84 -12.04
CA ALA A 325 9.82 -21.46 -11.82
C ALA A 325 10.76 -20.46 -12.51
N ALA A 326 12.07 -20.70 -12.46
CA ALA A 326 13.07 -19.86 -13.13
C ALA A 326 13.01 -19.93 -14.66
N SER A 327 12.57 -21.06 -15.24
CA SER A 327 12.44 -21.19 -16.70
C SER A 327 11.18 -20.53 -17.27
N VAL A 328 10.10 -20.46 -16.49
CA VAL A 328 8.79 -19.92 -16.95
C VAL A 328 8.55 -18.46 -16.59
N LEU A 329 9.16 -17.97 -15.51
CA LEU A 329 8.98 -16.60 -15.03
C LEU A 329 9.96 -15.63 -15.69
N LEU A 330 9.42 -14.52 -16.15
CA LEU A 330 10.13 -13.38 -16.75
C LEU A 330 10.07 -12.18 -15.81
N ASN A 331 11.06 -11.30 -15.87
CA ASN A 331 11.08 -10.03 -15.12
C ASN A 331 10.87 -10.19 -13.60
N ALA A 332 11.38 -11.27 -13.02
CA ALA A 332 11.24 -11.55 -11.60
C ALA A 332 11.93 -10.46 -10.74
N SER A 333 11.23 -9.99 -9.72
CA SER A 333 11.72 -9.02 -8.74
C SER A 333 11.36 -9.50 -7.33
N PRO A 334 12.35 -9.75 -6.44
CA PRO A 334 13.80 -9.76 -6.73
C PRO A 334 14.20 -10.81 -7.78
N PRO A 335 15.35 -10.63 -8.47
CA PRO A 335 15.79 -11.56 -9.50
C PRO A 335 16.07 -12.94 -8.89
N LEU A 336 15.70 -14.00 -9.61
CA LEU A 336 15.99 -15.36 -9.20
C LEU A 336 17.48 -15.64 -9.41
N ALA A 337 18.11 -16.30 -8.44
CA ALA A 337 19.50 -16.72 -8.57
C ALA A 337 19.60 -17.67 -9.76
N GLY A 338 20.36 -17.26 -10.78
CA GLY A 338 20.64 -18.10 -11.94
C GLY A 338 21.37 -19.37 -11.51
N GLY A 339 20.90 -20.52 -12.02
CA GLY A 339 21.75 -21.70 -12.15
C GLY A 339 22.85 -21.48 -13.19
#